data_AF-A0A354XYD0-F1
#
_entry.id   AF-A0A354XYD0-F1
#
_cell.length_a   1.000
_cell.length_b   1.000
_cell.length_c   1.000
_cell.angle_alpha   90.00
_cell.angle_beta   90.00
_cell.angle_gamma   90.00
#
_symmetry.space_group_name_H-M   'P 1'
#
loop_
_entity.id
_entity.type
_entity.pdbx_description
1 polymer ?
#
loop_
_entity_poly.entity_id
_entity_poly.type
_entity_poly.pdbx_seq_one_letter_code
_entity_poly.pdbx_strand_id
1 'polypeptide(L)' 'MNLLKEKMMKYDAPQKFKAAGIYPYFRVIESDQDTEVVINGKKVLMFGSNAYLGLTNHPKVKEAAVEAT' A
#
# COMPACT_ATOMS: atom_id res chain seq x y z
N MET A 1 3.61 16.95 -30.49
CA MET A 1 3.36 15.95 -29.42
C MET A 1 2.48 14.86 -30.01
N ASN A 2 2.58 13.58 -29.63
CA ASN A 2 1.72 12.53 -30.22
C ASN A 2 0.38 12.42 -29.46
N LEU A 3 -0.64 11.84 -30.10
CA LEU A 3 -2.00 11.70 -29.55
C LEU A 3 -2.01 11.01 -28.17
N LEU A 4 -1.13 10.01 -27.98
CA LEU A 4 -0.99 9.30 -26.71
C LEU A 4 -0.55 10.26 -25.58
N LYS A 5 0.49 11.06 -25.81
CA LYS A 5 0.97 12.04 -24.83
C LYS A 5 -0.13 13.06 -24.50
N GLU A 6 -0.83 13.58 -25.51
CA GLU A 6 -1.95 14.52 -25.30
C GLU A 6 -3.07 13.93 -24.45
N LYS A 7 -3.42 12.66 -24.65
CA LYS A 7 -4.45 11.98 -23.85
C LYS A 7 -4.00 11.77 -22.40
N MET A 8 -2.76 11.33 -22.19
CA MET A 8 -2.26 11.02 -20.85
C MET A 8 -2.05 12.27 -19.99
N MET A 9 -1.59 13.39 -20.56
CA MET A 9 -1.38 14.63 -19.80
C MET A 9 -2.68 15.25 -19.28
N LYS A 10 -3.83 14.92 -19.87
CA LYS A 10 -5.14 15.42 -19.40
C LYS A 10 -5.55 14.80 -18.06
N TYR A 11 -4.95 13.68 -17.65
CA TYR A 11 -5.23 13.07 -16.36
C TYR A 11 -4.26 13.63 -15.30
N ASP A 12 -4.73 14.65 -14.57
CA ASP A 12 -3.92 15.39 -13.58
C ASP A 12 -4.47 15.31 -12.14
N ALA A 13 -5.51 14.51 -11.91
CA ALA A 13 -6.14 14.40 -10.59
C ALA A 13 -5.15 13.98 -9.48
N PRO A 14 -4.29 12.95 -9.66
CA PRO A 14 -3.28 12.60 -8.67
C PRO A 14 -2.34 13.77 -8.32
N GLN A 15 -1.93 14.55 -9.32
CA GLN A 15 -1.03 15.70 -9.16
C GLN A 15 -1.72 16.80 -8.33
N LYS A 16 -3.00 17.09 -8.62
CA LYS A 16 -3.80 18.05 -7.83
C LYS A 16 -3.93 17.63 -6.37
N PHE A 17 -4.26 16.36 -6.10
CA PHE A 17 -4.39 15.87 -4.73
C PHE A 17 -3.06 15.76 -3.99
N LYS A 18 -1.95 15.46 -4.69
CA LYS A 18 -0.60 15.51 -4.11
C LYS A 18 -0.21 16.94 -3.72
N ALA A 19 -0.46 17.92 -4.60
CA ALA A 19 -0.21 19.33 -4.32
C ALA A 19 -1.05 19.86 -3.15
N ALA A 20 -2.28 19.35 -2.99
CA ALA A 20 -3.15 19.67 -1.86
C ALA A 20 -2.83 18.90 -0.56
N GLY A 21 -1.84 17.98 -0.57
CA GLY A 21 -1.45 17.21 0.61
C GLY A 21 -2.45 16.13 1.05
N ILE A 22 -3.40 15.74 0.19
CA ILE A 22 -4.50 14.81 0.53
C ILE A 22 -4.53 13.55 -0.34
N TYR A 23 -3.46 13.26 -1.08
CA TYR A 23 -3.38 12.06 -1.91
C TYR A 23 -3.32 10.78 -1.07
N PRO A 24 -4.31 9.87 -1.15
CA PRO A 24 -4.43 8.75 -0.22
C PRO A 24 -3.76 7.46 -0.70
N TYR A 25 -3.38 7.37 -1.98
CA TYR A 25 -2.94 6.12 -2.59
C TYR A 25 -1.43 5.85 -2.43
N PHE A 26 -1.07 4.58 -2.51
CA PHE A 26 0.32 4.10 -2.49
C PHE A 26 1.12 4.58 -1.28
N ARG A 27 0.51 4.53 -0.10
CA ARG A 27 1.24 4.75 1.17
C ARG A 27 2.21 3.60 1.38
N VAL A 28 3.47 3.92 1.65
CA VAL A 28 4.49 2.92 1.99
C VAL A 28 4.20 2.40 3.39
N ILE A 29 3.99 1.09 3.48
CA ILE A 29 3.94 0.38 4.75
C ILE A 29 5.36 -0.14 5.03
N GLU A 30 5.91 0.23 6.18
CA GLU A 30 7.30 -0.04 6.58
C GLU A 30 7.43 -1.32 7.44
N SER A 31 6.31 -1.93 7.82
CA SER A 31 6.22 -3.15 8.65
C SER A 31 5.57 -4.31 7.88
N ASP A 32 5.50 -5.47 8.52
CA ASP A 32 4.63 -6.56 8.05
C ASP A 32 3.14 -6.15 8.08
N GLN A 33 2.30 -6.91 7.38
CA GLN A 33 0.86 -6.72 7.33
C GLN A 33 0.18 -7.25 8.61
N ASP A 34 -0.34 -6.36 9.44
CA ASP A 34 -1.05 -6.71 10.69
C ASP A 34 -2.25 -5.78 10.94
N THR A 35 -2.88 -5.92 12.10
CA THR A 35 -3.90 -5.01 12.67
C THR A 35 -3.36 -3.60 12.93
N GLU A 36 -2.07 -3.47 13.22
CA GLU A 36 -1.32 -2.21 13.24
C GLU A 36 -0.16 -2.28 12.23
N VAL A 37 0.06 -1.20 11.50
CA VAL A 37 1.18 -1.06 10.56
C VAL A 37 1.98 0.21 10.83
N VAL A 38 3.23 0.25 10.35
CA VAL A 38 4.05 1.45 10.39
C VAL A 38 3.97 2.20 9.07
N ILE A 39 3.57 3.47 9.12
CA ILE A 39 3.54 4.40 7.97
C ILE A 39 4.23 5.69 8.39
N ASN A 40 5.29 6.09 7.68
CA ASN A 40 6.12 7.26 8.01
C ASN A 40 6.63 7.23 9.46
N GLY A 41 7.12 6.07 9.92
CA GLY A 41 7.60 5.86 11.28
C GLY A 41 6.53 5.88 12.38
N LYS A 42 5.24 5.96 12.04
CA LYS A 42 4.13 6.01 13.02
C LYS A 42 3.29 4.73 12.95
N LYS A 43 2.86 4.24 14.12
CA LYS A 43 1.86 3.16 14.21
C LYS A 43 0.49 3.67 13.77
N VAL A 44 -0.19 2.90 12.93
CA VAL A 44 -1.50 3.19 12.36
C VAL A 44 -2.35 1.92 12.36
N LEU A 45 -3.59 2.01 12.83
CA LEU A 45 -4.54 0.89 12.77
C LEU A 45 -4.95 0.61 11.32
N MET A 46 -4.87 -0.66 10.92
CA MET A 46 -5.07 -1.10 9.55
C MET A 46 -6.47 -1.72 9.36
N PHE A 47 -7.41 -0.88 8.92
CA PHE A 47 -8.77 -1.30 8.54
C PHE A 47 -8.96 -1.40 7.01
N GLY A 48 -7.89 -1.24 6.23
CA GLY A 48 -7.91 -1.26 4.76
C GLY A 48 -7.31 -2.51 4.15
N SER A 49 -7.23 -3.61 4.91
CA SER A 49 -6.62 -4.87 4.47
C SER A 49 -7.65 -5.90 4.01
N ASN A 50 -7.19 -6.83 3.17
CA ASN A 50 -7.92 -8.03 2.80
C ASN A 50 -7.49 -9.27 3.61
N ALA A 51 -6.57 -9.11 4.57
CA ALA A 51 -6.08 -10.20 5.42
C ALA A 51 -7.08 -10.52 6.56
N TYR A 52 -8.28 -10.99 6.20
CA TYR A 52 -9.43 -11.13 7.12
C TYR A 52 -9.14 -11.94 8.39
N LEU A 53 -8.33 -13.01 8.27
CA LEU A 53 -8.00 -13.91 9.38
C LEU A 53 -6.67 -13.57 10.06
N GLY A 54 -5.97 -12.52 9.60
CA GLY A 54 -4.64 -12.15 10.12
C GLY A 54 -3.54 -13.18 9.87
N LEU A 55 -3.75 -14.14 8.96
CA LEU A 55 -2.82 -15.28 8.79
C LEU A 55 -1.55 -14.95 8.00
N THR A 56 -1.47 -13.79 7.37
CA THR A 56 -0.30 -13.35 6.59
C THR A 56 0.99 -13.38 7.41
N ASN A 57 0.88 -13.14 8.72
CA ASN A 57 2.01 -13.16 9.65
C ASN A 57 2.06 -14.39 10.57
N HIS A 58 1.16 -15.36 10.39
CA HIS A 58 1.08 -16.50 11.30
C HIS A 58 2.38 -17.33 11.24
N PRO A 59 3.01 -17.68 12.37
CA PRO A 59 4.33 -18.34 12.39
C PRO A 59 4.40 -19.58 11.50
N LYS A 60 3.41 -20.48 11.61
CA LYS A 60 3.31 -21.70 10.78
C LYS A 60 3.23 -21.43 9.28
N VAL A 61 2.66 -20.30 8.85
CA VAL A 61 2.58 -19.95 7.43
C VAL A 61 3.95 -19.49 6.93
N LYS A 62 4.67 -18.70 7.74
CA LYS A 62 6.04 -18.27 7.43
C LYS A 62 7.01 -19.47 7.40
N GLU A 63 6.93 -20.35 8.40
CA GLU A 63 7.73 -21.58 8.48
C GLU A 63 7.56 -22.45 7.24
N ALA A 64 6.31 -22.80 6.89
CA ALA A 64 6.03 -23.61 5.71
C ALA A 64 6.48 -22.95 4.39
N ALA A 65 6.42 -21.62 4.29
CA ALA A 65 6.92 -20.90 3.12
C ALA A 65 8.45 -20.95 2.99
N VAL A 66 9.18 -20.89 4.11
CA VAL A 66 10.64 -21.03 4.15
C VAL A 66 11.06 -22.46 3.78
N GLU A 67 10.38 -23.47 4.32
CA GLU A 67 10.66 -24.88 4.04
C GLU A 67 10.41 -25.29 2.58
N ALA A 68 9.55 -24.54 1.87
CA ALA A 68 9.21 -24.84 0.47
C ALA A 68 10.28 -24.41 -0.55
N THR A 69 11.32 -23.68 -0.12
CA THR A 69 12.41 -23.19 -0.99
C THR A 69 13.66 -24.06 -0.84
#